data_AF-A0A9N8PD17-F1
#
_entry.id   AF-A0A9N8PD17-F1
#
_cell.length_a   1.000
_cell.length_b   1.000
_cell.length_c   1.000
_cell.angle_alpha   90.00
_cell.angle_beta   90.00
_cell.angle_gamma   90.00
#
_symmetry.space_group_name_H-M   'P 1'
#
loop_
_entity.id
_entity.type
_entity.pdbx_description
1 polymer ?
#
loop_
_entity_poly.entity_id
_entity_poly.type
_entity_poly.pdbx_seq_one_letter_code
_entity_poly.pdbx_strand_id
1 'polypeptide(L)'
;MSDRRREVGGVEDGQGKIIPSIAHTPTDMPPRLNLLSRASLCRPTAPHSSVASLLQPFLRSAQQPQQQRNASILSSLSDNTGAYNKKIRRGRGPSSGKGKTSGRGHKGQKAHGKVPRNFNGGQTPEEVVHGVRGFENQ
;
A
#
# COMPACT_ATOMS: atom_id res chain seq x y z
N MET A 1 -36.16 -24.58 -11.83
CA MET A 1 -37.43 -24.38 -11.10
C MET A 1 -37.11 -24.56 -9.62
N SER A 2 -37.14 -23.57 -8.71
CA SER A 2 -38.03 -22.42 -8.63
C SER A 2 -37.36 -21.31 -7.82
N ASP A 3 -37.26 -20.12 -8.41
CA ASP A 3 -36.76 -18.91 -7.76
C ASP A 3 -37.73 -18.45 -6.67
N ARG A 4 -37.28 -18.43 -5.41
CA ARG A 4 -37.99 -17.73 -4.33
C ARG A 4 -37.63 -16.25 -4.37
N ARG A 5 -38.39 -15.47 -5.13
CA ARG A 5 -38.44 -14.00 -4.96
C ARG A 5 -38.94 -13.70 -3.54
N ARG A 6 -38.15 -12.96 -2.76
CA ARG A 6 -38.65 -12.29 -1.56
C ARG A 6 -39.43 -11.08 -2.04
N GLU A 7 -40.74 -11.08 -1.80
CA GLU A 7 -41.53 -9.87 -1.90
C GLU A 7 -41.07 -8.88 -0.83
N VAL A 8 -40.72 -7.68 -1.27
CA VAL A 8 -40.43 -6.54 -0.41
C VAL A 8 -41.78 -5.90 -0.13
N GLY A 9 -42.27 -6.02 1.09
CA GLY A 9 -43.51 -5.37 1.53
C GLY A 9 -43.37 -3.86 1.43
N GLY A 10 -44.21 -3.24 0.60
CA GLY A 10 -44.44 -1.79 0.61
C GLY A 10 -45.42 -1.47 1.74
N VAL A 11 -45.10 -0.46 2.54
CA VAL A 11 -46.06 0.15 3.46
C VAL A 11 -46.82 1.22 2.66
N GLU A 12 -48.11 0.98 2.44
CA GLU A 12 -49.02 1.92 1.79
C GLU A 12 -49.65 2.82 2.86
N ASP A 13 -49.35 4.12 2.83
CA ASP A 13 -50.12 5.12 3.57
C ASP A 13 -51.32 5.57 2.73
N GLY A 14 -52.51 5.49 3.34
CA GLY A 14 -53.82 5.68 2.72
C GLY A 14 -54.19 7.12 2.35
N GLN A 15 -53.31 7.85 1.67
CA GLN A 15 -53.62 9.10 0.97
C GLN A 15 -52.73 9.21 -0.28
N GLY A 16 -53.27 8.88 -1.46
CA GLY A 16 -52.56 8.84 -2.74
C GLY A 16 -52.01 10.19 -3.21
N LYS A 17 -50.89 10.63 -2.65
CA LYS A 17 -50.05 11.72 -3.17
C LYS A 17 -48.60 11.27 -3.21
N ILE A 18 -48.06 11.24 -4.42
CA ILE A 18 -46.63 10.98 -4.69
C ILE A 18 -45.84 12.18 -4.18
N ILE A 19 -45.07 11.99 -3.10
CA ILE A 19 -44.06 12.97 -2.67
C ILE A 19 -42.78 12.67 -3.46
N PRO A 20 -42.24 13.62 -4.26
CA PRO A 20 -40.97 13.40 -4.92
C PRO A 20 -39.84 13.32 -3.90
N SER A 21 -39.14 12.19 -3.88
CA SER A 21 -37.90 11.98 -3.13
C SER A 21 -36.89 13.07 -3.51
N ILE A 22 -36.44 13.84 -2.53
CA ILE A 22 -35.40 14.86 -2.70
C ILE A 22 -34.10 14.13 -3.01
N ALA A 23 -33.70 14.17 -4.29
CA ALA A 23 -32.44 13.65 -4.76
C ALA A 23 -31.29 14.37 -4.07
N HIS A 24 -30.45 13.62 -3.37
CA HIS A 24 -29.15 14.12 -2.92
C HIS A 24 -28.27 14.29 -4.15
N THR A 25 -27.83 15.51 -4.43
CA THR A 25 -26.85 15.79 -5.48
C THR A 25 -25.52 15.10 -5.13
N PRO A 26 -24.95 14.23 -5.98
CA PRO A 26 -23.57 13.82 -5.80
C PRO A 26 -22.68 15.03 -6.01
N THR A 27 -21.87 15.37 -5.01
CA THR A 27 -20.78 16.33 -5.16
C THR A 27 -19.81 15.80 -6.22
N ASP A 28 -19.89 16.37 -7.41
CA ASP A 28 -18.94 16.13 -8.50
C ASP A 28 -17.55 16.62 -8.05
N MET A 29 -16.62 15.70 -7.88
CA MET A 29 -15.22 16.03 -7.63
C MET A 29 -14.53 16.18 -8.99
N PRO A 30 -13.87 17.32 -9.27
CA PRO A 30 -13.28 17.53 -10.58
C PRO A 30 -12.15 16.52 -10.85
N PRO A 31 -11.98 16.07 -12.11
CA PRO A 31 -10.95 15.11 -12.46
C PRO A 31 -9.56 15.70 -12.28
N ARG A 32 -8.72 15.03 -11.48
CA ARG A 32 -7.28 15.30 -11.41
C ARG A 32 -6.63 14.77 -12.70
N LEU A 33 -6.37 15.65 -13.66
CA LEU A 33 -5.61 15.29 -14.86
C LEU A 33 -4.15 15.02 -14.47
N ASN A 34 -3.72 13.77 -14.61
CA ASN A 34 -2.30 13.42 -14.57
C ASN A 34 -1.67 13.83 -15.90
N LEU A 35 -0.88 14.90 -15.91
CA LEU A 35 0.01 15.25 -17.02
C LEU A 35 1.07 14.15 -17.15
N LEU A 36 0.85 13.24 -18.10
CA LEU A 36 1.78 12.19 -18.46
C LEU A 36 2.98 12.83 -19.17
N SER A 37 4.04 13.14 -18.41
CA SER A 37 5.31 13.57 -18.99
C SER A 37 5.99 12.37 -19.68
N ARG A 38 5.74 12.21 -20.98
CA ARG A 38 6.60 11.37 -21.83
C ARG A 38 7.88 12.15 -22.12
N ALA A 39 8.92 11.90 -21.33
CA ALA A 39 10.27 12.27 -21.73
C ALA A 39 10.70 11.35 -22.89
N SER A 40 10.81 11.91 -24.09
CA SER A 40 11.49 11.24 -25.20
C SER A 40 13.00 11.26 -24.93
N LEU A 41 13.63 10.09 -24.96
CA LEU A 41 15.07 9.97 -25.00
C LEU A 41 15.53 10.40 -26.40
N CYS A 42 15.78 11.69 -26.59
CA CYS A 42 16.57 12.17 -27.72
C CYS A 42 17.99 12.43 -27.20
N ARG A 43 18.95 11.68 -27.74
CA ARG A 43 20.38 11.78 -27.44
C ARG A 43 20.99 12.83 -28.37
N PRO A 44 21.51 13.97 -27.90
CA PRO A 44 22.29 14.85 -28.75
C PRO A 44 23.74 14.35 -28.78
N THR A 45 24.24 14.18 -30.00
CA THR A 45 25.67 14.08 -30.29
C THR A 45 26.30 15.45 -30.05
N ALA A 46 27.44 15.47 -29.35
CA ALA A 46 28.17 16.69 -29.06
C ALA A 46 28.88 17.23 -30.32
N PRO A 47 28.86 18.55 -30.53
CA PRO A 47 29.98 19.23 -31.17
C PRO A 47 30.70 20.13 -30.16
N HIS A 48 32.01 19.94 -30.07
CA HIS A 48 32.95 20.80 -29.36
C HIS A 48 32.80 22.24 -29.85
N SER A 49 32.39 23.15 -28.97
CA SER A 49 32.49 24.59 -29.21
C SER A 49 32.85 25.33 -27.93
N SER A 50 34.03 25.93 -27.97
CA SER A 50 34.82 26.48 -26.87
C SER A 50 34.31 27.83 -26.33
N VAL A 51 33.04 28.17 -26.57
CA VAL A 51 32.43 29.47 -26.20
C VAL A 51 31.37 29.34 -25.09
N ALA A 52 30.98 28.12 -24.72
CA ALA A 52 29.97 27.85 -23.69
C ALA A 52 30.49 27.96 -22.25
N SER A 53 31.64 28.59 -22.00
CA SER A 53 32.22 28.78 -20.66
C SER A 53 31.76 30.08 -19.97
N LEU A 54 31.43 31.13 -20.75
CA LEU A 54 31.13 32.46 -20.18
C LEU A 54 29.66 32.61 -19.72
N LEU A 55 28.75 31.76 -20.20
CA LEU A 55 27.34 31.70 -19.75
C LEU A 55 27.07 30.65 -18.65
N GLN A 56 28.11 29.94 -18.17
CA GLN A 56 28.01 28.89 -17.14
C GLN A 56 27.42 29.32 -15.78
N PRO A 57 27.63 30.54 -15.24
CA PRO A 57 27.12 30.84 -13.90
C PRO A 57 25.59 31.00 -13.85
N PHE A 58 24.95 31.33 -14.97
CA PHE A 58 23.49 31.52 -15.03
C PHE A 58 22.69 30.23 -15.27
N LEU A 59 23.25 29.24 -15.98
CA LEU A 59 22.61 27.91 -16.10
C LEU A 59 22.79 27.04 -14.84
N ARG A 60 23.74 27.37 -13.96
CA ARG A 60 24.05 26.60 -12.74
C ARG A 60 23.21 26.99 -11.52
N SER A 61 22.40 28.05 -11.60
CA SER A 61 21.51 28.47 -10.51
C SER A 61 20.30 27.53 -10.35
N ALA A 62 19.90 26.81 -11.41
CA ALA A 62 18.84 25.81 -11.37
C ALA A 62 19.26 24.48 -10.68
N GLN A 63 20.54 24.35 -10.31
CA GLN A 63 21.12 23.12 -9.75
C GLN A 63 21.91 23.33 -8.46
N GLN A 64 21.70 24.45 -7.76
CA GLN A 64 22.22 24.54 -6.39
C GLN A 64 21.34 23.65 -5.50
N PRO A 65 21.85 22.53 -4.93
CA PRO A 65 21.13 21.87 -3.86
C PRO A 65 20.98 22.88 -2.74
N GLN A 66 19.74 23.24 -2.39
CA GLN A 66 19.51 24.16 -1.30
C GLN A 66 20.12 23.56 -0.04
N GLN A 67 21.14 24.23 0.51
CA GLN A 67 21.79 23.83 1.75
C GLN A 67 20.76 23.95 2.88
N GLN A 68 20.15 22.83 3.25
CA GLN A 68 19.07 22.79 4.23
C GLN A 68 19.64 23.08 5.62
N ARG A 69 19.62 24.35 6.04
CA ARG A 69 20.02 24.76 7.40
C ARG A 69 18.89 24.44 8.36
N ASN A 70 19.14 23.49 9.26
CA ASN A 70 18.22 23.15 10.33
C ASN A 70 18.23 24.26 11.39
N ALA A 71 17.05 24.67 11.88
CA ALA A 71 16.93 25.75 12.86
C ALA A 71 17.49 25.36 14.25
N SER A 72 17.44 24.07 14.59
CA SER A 72 17.98 23.48 15.83
C SER A 72 18.66 22.15 15.51
N ILE A 73 19.65 21.77 16.30
CA ILE A 73 20.35 20.47 16.20
C ILE A 73 19.35 19.31 16.36
N LEU A 74 18.32 19.49 17.20
CA LEU A 74 17.32 18.45 17.44
C LEU A 74 16.53 18.06 16.17
N SER A 75 16.38 18.98 15.20
CA SER A 75 15.63 18.68 13.96
C SER A 75 16.47 17.97 12.90
N SER A 76 17.79 17.82 13.11
CA SER A 76 18.70 17.21 12.15
C SER A 76 19.26 15.86 12.59
N LEU A 77 18.90 15.39 13.78
CA LEU A 77 19.35 14.10 14.28
C LEU A 77 18.65 12.96 13.52
N SER A 78 19.44 11.99 13.08
CA SER A 78 18.98 10.72 12.52
C SER A 78 19.98 9.64 12.90
N ASP A 79 19.52 8.40 12.99
CA ASP A 79 20.41 7.26 13.21
C ASP A 79 21.22 6.94 11.96
N ASN A 80 22.23 6.08 12.13
CA ASN A 80 23.05 5.54 11.05
C ASN A 80 22.20 4.93 9.93
N THR A 81 22.67 5.06 8.69
CA THR A 81 21.99 4.48 7.53
C THR A 81 21.87 2.96 7.69
N GLY A 82 20.66 2.43 7.45
CA GLY A 82 20.37 1.00 7.62
C GLY A 82 19.97 0.58 9.05
N ALA A 83 20.01 1.47 10.04
CA ALA A 83 19.47 1.19 11.37
C ALA A 83 17.97 0.84 11.34
N TYR A 84 17.21 1.41 10.39
CA TYR A 84 15.78 1.16 10.23
C TYR A 84 15.41 0.57 8.87
N ASN A 85 14.51 -0.42 8.93
CA ASN A 85 13.85 -1.01 7.76
C ASN A 85 12.40 -0.54 7.63
N LYS A 86 11.93 -0.34 6.39
CA LYS A 86 10.55 0.07 6.12
C LYS A 86 9.55 -1.00 6.59
N LYS A 87 8.67 -0.64 7.54
CA LYS A 87 7.59 -1.53 8.01
C LYS A 87 6.56 -1.80 6.91
N ILE A 88 6.25 -3.08 6.69
CA ILE A 88 5.18 -3.49 5.77
C ILE A 88 3.81 -3.29 6.43
N ARG A 89 3.03 -2.34 5.90
CA ARG A 89 1.64 -2.10 6.32
C ARG A 89 0.69 -2.88 5.43
N ARG A 90 0.23 -4.03 5.91
CA ARG A 90 -0.67 -4.94 5.17
C ARG A 90 -2.08 -4.33 5.04
N GLY A 91 -2.81 -4.69 3.97
CA GLY A 91 -4.20 -4.25 3.78
C GLY A 91 -4.38 -2.79 3.36
N ARG A 92 -3.36 -2.13 2.80
CA ARG A 92 -3.38 -0.70 2.41
C ARG A 92 -3.31 -0.52 0.89
N GLY A 93 -4.32 -1.03 0.18
CA GLY A 93 -4.46 -0.89 -1.27
C GLY A 93 -3.63 -1.86 -2.11
N PRO A 94 -3.98 -2.08 -3.39
CA PRO A 94 -3.37 -3.12 -4.22
C PRO A 94 -1.90 -2.86 -4.55
N SER A 95 -1.51 -1.61 -4.84
CA SER A 95 -0.13 -1.23 -5.19
C SER A 95 0.89 -1.48 -4.06
N SER A 96 0.44 -1.60 -2.81
CA SER A 96 1.31 -1.94 -1.66
C SER A 96 1.92 -3.35 -1.72
N GLY A 97 1.49 -4.21 -2.66
CA GLY A 97 1.94 -5.60 -2.82
C GLY A 97 1.34 -6.58 -1.81
N LYS A 98 0.79 -6.10 -0.69
CA LYS A 98 0.09 -6.91 0.33
C LYS A 98 -1.31 -6.38 0.63
N GLY A 99 -1.98 -5.81 -0.38
CA GLY A 99 -3.32 -5.23 -0.28
C GLY A 99 -4.42 -6.27 -0.10
N LYS A 100 -4.68 -7.07 -1.16
CA LYS A 100 -5.90 -7.89 -1.26
C LYS A 100 -6.03 -8.96 -0.18
N THR A 101 -4.96 -9.70 0.10
CA THR A 101 -4.98 -10.86 1.01
C THR A 101 -4.16 -10.65 2.27
N SER A 102 -3.47 -9.51 2.40
CA SER A 102 -2.49 -9.28 3.47
C SER A 102 -1.44 -10.39 3.60
N GLY A 103 -1.20 -11.15 2.53
CA GLY A 103 -0.28 -12.30 2.53
C GLY A 103 -0.82 -13.58 3.19
N ARG A 104 -2.13 -13.68 3.47
CA ARG A 104 -2.72 -14.88 4.08
C ARG A 104 -3.22 -15.93 3.08
N GLY A 105 -3.27 -15.58 1.79
CA GLY A 105 -3.84 -16.43 0.73
C GLY A 105 -5.36 -16.26 0.59
N HIS A 106 -6.03 -17.31 0.08
CA HIS A 106 -7.48 -17.38 -0.12
C HIS A 106 -8.14 -18.28 0.92
N LYS A 107 -9.38 -18.73 0.68
CA LYS A 107 -10.31 -19.43 1.59
C LYS A 107 -9.73 -20.72 2.22
N GLY A 108 -8.81 -20.59 3.17
CA GLY A 108 -8.21 -21.69 3.92
C GLY A 108 -8.14 -21.39 5.41
N GLN A 109 -7.93 -22.41 6.24
CA GLN A 109 -8.00 -22.27 7.71
C GLN A 109 -7.05 -21.17 8.25
N LYS A 110 -5.84 -21.03 7.70
CA LYS A 110 -4.87 -19.98 8.08
C LYS A 110 -5.28 -18.56 7.65
N ALA A 111 -6.21 -18.42 6.70
CA ALA A 111 -6.74 -17.12 6.32
C ALA A 111 -7.83 -16.63 7.28
N HIS A 112 -8.66 -17.57 7.78
CA HIS A 112 -9.79 -17.31 8.66
C HIS A 112 -9.43 -17.35 10.15
N GLY A 113 -8.51 -18.23 10.55
CA GLY A 113 -8.16 -18.49 11.94
C GLY A 113 -6.68 -18.78 12.16
N LYS A 114 -6.39 -19.56 13.21
CA LYS A 114 -5.04 -19.98 13.59
C LYS A 114 -4.95 -21.50 13.60
N VAL A 115 -3.79 -22.01 13.22
CA VAL A 115 -3.41 -23.43 13.34
C VAL A 115 -2.14 -23.47 14.19
N PRO A 116 -2.02 -24.36 15.19
CA PRO A 116 -0.79 -24.51 15.96
C PRO A 116 0.41 -24.74 15.04
N ARG A 117 1.56 -24.14 15.37
CA ARG A 117 2.76 -24.23 14.52
C ARG A 117 3.25 -25.66 14.34
N ASN A 118 3.12 -26.48 15.38
CA ASN A 118 3.63 -27.85 15.42
C ASN A 118 2.58 -28.89 15.01
N PHE A 119 1.47 -28.47 14.39
CA PHE A 119 0.42 -29.39 13.94
C PHE A 119 0.79 -30.04 12.59
N ASN A 120 0.96 -31.36 12.59
CA ASN A 120 1.36 -32.15 11.42
C ASN A 120 0.17 -32.69 10.59
N GLY A 121 -1.05 -32.15 10.77
CA GLY A 121 -2.20 -32.56 9.96
C GLY A 121 -2.87 -33.87 10.39
N GLY A 122 -2.57 -34.38 11.58
CA GLY A 122 -3.09 -35.65 12.12
C GLY A 122 -2.02 -36.73 12.31
N GLN A 123 -0.83 -36.53 11.76
CA GLN A 123 0.34 -37.38 12.05
C GLN A 123 0.83 -37.16 13.48
N THR A 124 1.32 -38.22 14.13
CA THR A 124 1.98 -38.17 15.44
C THR A 124 3.16 -37.18 15.41
N PRO A 125 3.29 -36.27 16.40
CA PRO A 125 4.41 -35.34 16.47
C PRO A 125 5.76 -36.05 16.60
N GLU A 126 6.81 -35.48 16.00
CA GLU A 126 8.16 -36.06 15.99
C GLU A 126 8.76 -36.26 17.40
N GLU A 127 8.49 -35.33 18.32
CA GLU A 127 8.90 -35.43 19.73
C GLU A 127 8.37 -36.71 20.40
N VAL A 128 7.15 -37.12 20.04
CA VAL A 128 6.53 -38.35 20.54
C VAL A 128 7.11 -39.58 19.85
N VAL A 129 7.38 -39.49 18.54
CA VAL A 129 7.97 -40.59 17.76
C VAL A 129 9.39 -40.93 18.26
N HIS A 130 10.20 -39.92 18.56
CA HIS A 130 11.59 -40.12 18.95
C HIS A 130 11.80 -40.26 20.47
N GLY A 131 10.84 -39.79 21.28
CA GLY A 131 10.88 -39.81 22.74
C GLY A 131 11.89 -38.84 23.35
N VAL A 132 11.76 -38.57 24.65
CA VAL A 132 12.76 -37.81 25.42
C VAL A 132 13.97 -38.71 25.69
N ARG A 133 15.18 -38.16 25.57
CA ARG A 133 16.44 -38.88 25.78
C ARG A 133 17.24 -38.23 26.91
N GLY A 134 17.86 -39.06 27.75
CA GLY A 134 18.72 -38.62 28.86
C GLY A 134 17.97 -38.16 30.11
N PHE A 135 18.67 -37.49 31.02
CA PHE A 135 18.15 -36.87 32.23
C PHE A 135 18.99 -35.63 32.60
N GLU A 136 18.44 -34.72 33.40
CA GLU A 136 19.14 -33.53 33.90
C GLU A 136 19.98 -33.88 35.13
N ASN A 137 21.27 -33.51 35.14
CA ASN A 137 22.16 -33.74 36.27
C ASN A 137 22.03 -32.59 37.26
N GLN A 138 21.48 -32.88 38.44
CA GLN A 138 21.26 -31.90 39.51
C GLN A 138 22.55 -31.48 40.19
#